data_AF-A0A154PBA1-F1
#
_entry.id   AF-A0A154PBA1-F1
#
_cell.length_a   1.000
_cell.length_b   1.000
_cell.length_c   1.000
_cell.angle_alpha   90.00
_cell.angle_beta   90.00
_cell.angle_gamma   90.00
#
_symmetry.space_group_name_H-M   'P 1'
#
loop_
_entity.id
_entity.type
_entity.pdbx_description
1 polymer ?
#
loop_
_entity_poly.entity_id
_entity_poly.type
_entity_poly.pdbx_seq_one_letter_code
_entity_poly.pdbx_strand_id
1 'polypeptide(L)'
;MRTMDEIRETLELAVIKEPSLQNVTQILYSATEYNAEKRTKLLELDEHLLETIKNGNSLTFQGNKEDSVVLCTKSKTYEVKEAETSNSCLLVPNLNLFEQTKAHTNDQVMKNYNISGVFHTYCEVKECKPKLEKLLSILEPTSFKGIEYESLVSQEFLYNWRRLRSEIQASEDELNQALSDYLIINMDGYFRLISFEAEVRSLTLMLDLFDENNWELDEVDKEATYNSLKEFIPKPVFDILFTKYTEETDKSKQGGASLYRYSEEICCKSLAKVLLAASPVTEHKQFMDSWRIGTPEKMEPKEEYLSGIALVTWNNSTLKKEVVSFLETDLPKTINERFNELFKAKDKWTVQEITPYVLNLATNKMNVNALLTKYARCSMVNGVKCYSSKHGK
;
A
#
# COMPACT_ATOMS: atom_id res chain seq x y z
N MET A 1 -51.94 14.13 -17.97
CA MET A 1 -51.91 14.03 -16.49
C MET A 1 -53.19 13.34 -16.06
N ARG A 2 -53.14 12.50 -15.01
CA ARG A 2 -54.31 11.76 -14.52
C ARG A 2 -55.18 12.66 -13.64
N THR A 3 -56.49 12.40 -13.61
CA THR A 3 -57.45 13.10 -12.74
C THR A 3 -57.70 12.33 -11.44
N MET A 4 -58.31 12.98 -10.42
CA MET A 4 -58.69 12.29 -9.18
C MET A 4 -59.68 11.15 -9.42
N ASP A 5 -60.61 11.32 -10.36
CA ASP A 5 -61.62 10.31 -10.66
C ASP A 5 -60.99 9.06 -11.30
N GLU A 6 -60.02 9.23 -12.21
CA GLU A 6 -59.24 8.12 -12.78
C GLU A 6 -58.41 7.38 -11.72
N ILE A 7 -57.93 8.07 -10.68
CA ILE A 7 -57.20 7.45 -9.57
C ILE A 7 -58.16 6.63 -8.71
N ARG A 8 -59.35 7.16 -8.40
CA ARG A 8 -60.38 6.43 -7.63
C ARG A 8 -60.79 5.15 -8.33
N GLU A 9 -61.04 5.23 -9.64
CA GLU A 9 -61.34 4.04 -10.45
C GLU A 9 -60.19 3.03 -10.41
N THR A 10 -58.94 3.50 -10.51
CA THR A 10 -57.75 2.62 -10.39
C THR A 10 -57.65 1.97 -9.00
N LEU A 11 -57.94 2.71 -7.93
CA LEU A 11 -57.92 2.21 -6.54
C LEU A 11 -59.01 1.17 -6.30
N GLU A 12 -60.21 1.38 -6.84
CA GLU A 12 -61.31 0.41 -6.79
C GLU A 12 -60.94 -0.89 -7.50
N LEU A 13 -60.37 -0.81 -8.71
CA LEU A 13 -59.88 -1.97 -9.46
C LEU A 13 -58.77 -2.73 -8.72
N ALA A 14 -57.93 -2.01 -7.96
CA ALA A 14 -56.84 -2.58 -7.17
C ALA A 14 -57.29 -3.06 -5.77
N VAL A 15 -58.58 -2.89 -5.41
CA VAL A 15 -59.15 -3.24 -4.09
C VAL A 15 -58.44 -2.51 -2.92
N ILE A 16 -58.01 -1.26 -3.16
CA ILE A 16 -57.36 -0.40 -2.16
C ILE A 16 -58.40 0.58 -1.59
N LYS A 17 -58.52 0.63 -0.26
CA LYS A 17 -59.50 1.49 0.42
C LYS A 17 -58.94 2.89 0.65
N GLU A 18 -59.60 3.94 0.16
CA GLU A 18 -59.17 5.35 0.35
C GLU A 18 -58.80 5.74 1.80
N PRO A 19 -59.52 5.32 2.87
CA PRO A 19 -59.17 5.66 4.25
C PRO A 19 -57.82 5.09 4.74
N SER A 20 -57.23 4.15 3.98
CA SER A 20 -55.92 3.57 4.28
C SER A 20 -54.76 4.33 3.63
N LEU A 21 -55.07 5.33 2.78
CA LEU A 21 -54.10 6.15 2.08
C LEU A 21 -53.84 7.45 2.84
N GLN A 22 -52.66 8.02 2.65
CA GLN A 22 -52.35 9.35 3.16
C GLN A 22 -52.94 10.45 2.26
N ASN A 23 -53.00 11.67 2.79
CA ASN A 23 -53.61 12.82 2.14
C ASN A 23 -52.88 13.27 0.86
N VAL A 24 -51.64 12.84 0.63
CA VAL A 24 -50.87 13.18 -0.59
C VAL A 24 -50.75 11.96 -1.51
N THR A 25 -51.38 12.03 -2.67
CA THR A 25 -51.23 11.03 -3.75
C THR A 25 -50.12 11.48 -4.70
N GLN A 26 -49.07 10.66 -4.82
CA GLN A 26 -47.91 10.94 -5.68
C GLN A 26 -47.95 10.05 -6.93
N ILE A 27 -48.12 10.66 -8.11
CA ILE A 27 -48.18 9.95 -9.39
C ILE A 27 -46.81 10.01 -10.06
N LEU A 28 -46.28 8.85 -10.42
CA LEU A 28 -44.99 8.72 -11.10
C LEU A 28 -45.20 8.59 -12.61
N TYR A 29 -44.55 9.43 -13.39
CA TYR A 29 -44.51 9.36 -14.85
C TYR A 29 -43.14 8.95 -15.33
N SER A 30 -43.08 8.08 -16.35
CA SER A 30 -41.83 7.82 -17.06
C SER A 30 -41.47 9.04 -17.90
N ALA A 31 -40.29 9.62 -17.69
CA ALA A 31 -39.82 10.73 -18.50
C ALA A 31 -39.36 10.22 -19.88
N THR A 32 -40.00 10.66 -20.95
CA THR A 32 -39.67 10.25 -22.33
C THR A 32 -38.37 10.85 -22.86
N GLU A 33 -37.80 11.87 -22.21
CA GLU A 33 -36.70 12.68 -22.77
C GLU A 33 -35.38 12.61 -21.97
N TYR A 34 -35.36 12.01 -20.78
CA TYR A 34 -34.19 12.04 -19.91
C TYR A 34 -33.45 10.69 -19.93
N ASN A 35 -32.39 10.62 -20.73
CA ASN A 35 -31.36 9.58 -20.65
C ASN A 35 -30.49 9.76 -19.38
N ALA A 36 -31.07 10.00 -18.19
CA ALA A 36 -30.26 10.20 -16.98
C ALA A 36 -29.45 8.92 -16.66
N GLU A 37 -29.96 7.75 -17.05
CA GLU A 37 -29.27 6.45 -17.00
C GLU A 37 -27.94 6.45 -17.80
N LYS A 38 -27.84 7.24 -18.87
CA LYS A 38 -26.60 7.34 -19.67
C LYS A 38 -25.58 8.32 -19.06
N ARG A 39 -26.01 9.20 -18.15
CA ARG A 39 -25.19 10.28 -17.59
C ARG A 39 -24.96 10.16 -16.08
N THR A 40 -25.65 9.24 -15.43
CA THR A 40 -25.63 9.06 -13.99
C THR A 40 -25.30 7.60 -13.70
N LYS A 41 -24.48 7.38 -12.68
CA LYS A 41 -24.24 6.06 -12.09
C LYS A 41 -24.53 6.17 -10.59
N LEU A 42 -25.09 5.10 -10.03
CA LEU A 42 -25.28 5.00 -8.58
C LEU A 42 -23.99 4.49 -7.96
N LEU A 43 -23.54 5.12 -6.89
CA LEU A 43 -22.33 4.74 -6.15
C LEU A 43 -22.72 4.54 -4.69
N GLU A 44 -22.44 3.36 -4.16
CA GLU A 44 -22.55 3.08 -2.74
C GLU A 44 -21.45 3.82 -1.98
N LEU A 45 -21.80 4.44 -0.86
CA LEU A 45 -20.86 5.16 -0.01
C LEU A 45 -20.92 4.57 1.39
N ASP A 46 -19.75 4.18 1.92
CA ASP A 46 -19.62 3.89 3.34
C ASP A 46 -19.67 5.19 4.18
N GLU A 47 -19.66 5.03 5.50
CA GLU A 47 -19.69 6.17 6.44
C GLU A 47 -18.53 7.14 6.21
N HIS A 48 -17.33 6.63 5.95
CA HIS A 48 -16.13 7.44 5.73
C HIS A 48 -16.21 8.26 4.43
N LEU A 49 -16.67 7.66 3.33
CA LEU A 49 -16.87 8.34 2.05
C LEU A 49 -17.98 9.39 2.15
N LEU A 50 -19.06 9.07 2.84
CA LEU A 50 -20.16 10.01 3.07
C LEU A 50 -19.69 11.23 3.88
N GLU A 51 -18.94 11.02 4.95
CA GLU A 51 -18.33 12.09 5.74
C GLU A 51 -17.33 12.92 4.91
N THR A 52 -16.51 12.26 4.10
CA THR A 52 -15.56 12.92 3.20
C THR A 52 -16.28 13.92 2.29
N ILE A 53 -17.37 13.50 1.64
CA ILE A 53 -18.17 14.38 0.77
C ILE A 53 -18.85 15.49 1.58
N LYS A 54 -19.44 15.17 2.75
CA LYS A 54 -20.10 16.16 3.63
C LYS A 54 -19.14 17.26 4.10
N ASN A 55 -17.86 16.91 4.31
CA ASN A 55 -16.80 17.84 4.67
C ASN A 55 -16.30 18.68 3.46
N GLY A 56 -16.86 18.49 2.27
CA GLY A 56 -16.49 19.20 1.06
C GLY A 56 -15.24 18.65 0.35
N ASN A 57 -14.72 17.50 0.79
CA ASN A 57 -13.59 16.86 0.13
C ASN A 57 -14.03 16.10 -1.12
N SER A 58 -13.16 16.05 -2.12
CA SER A 58 -13.41 15.35 -3.38
C SER A 58 -13.02 13.88 -3.33
N LEU A 59 -13.75 13.04 -4.07
CA LEU A 59 -13.35 11.69 -4.40
C LEU A 59 -12.81 11.66 -5.82
N THR A 60 -11.76 10.86 -6.07
CA THR A 60 -11.13 10.77 -7.40
C THR A 60 -11.08 9.33 -7.88
N PHE A 61 -11.52 9.08 -9.12
CA PHE A 61 -11.30 7.80 -9.78
C PHE A 61 -9.90 7.77 -10.41
N GLN A 62 -9.19 6.66 -10.23
CA GLN A 62 -7.83 6.46 -10.75
C GLN A 62 -7.68 5.10 -11.43
N GLY A 63 -6.82 5.05 -12.45
CA GLY A 63 -6.52 3.85 -13.24
C GLY A 63 -6.30 4.17 -14.73
N ASN A 64 -5.39 3.45 -15.38
CA ASN A 64 -5.23 3.51 -16.83
C ASN A 64 -6.33 2.69 -17.54
N LYS A 65 -6.37 2.74 -18.87
CA LYS A 65 -7.35 2.01 -19.70
C LYS A 65 -7.37 0.50 -19.46
N GLU A 66 -6.22 -0.09 -19.16
CA GLU A 66 -6.07 -1.53 -18.92
C GLU A 66 -6.20 -1.91 -17.43
N ASP A 67 -6.26 -0.91 -16.54
CA ASP A 67 -6.33 -1.13 -15.09
C ASP A 67 -7.80 -1.23 -14.65
N SER A 68 -8.07 -2.01 -13.61
CA SER A 68 -9.36 -1.93 -12.91
C SER A 68 -9.45 -0.56 -12.23
N VAL A 69 -10.55 0.19 -12.36
CA VAL A 69 -10.67 1.50 -11.70
C VAL A 69 -10.68 1.38 -10.17
N VAL A 70 -10.04 2.33 -9.48
CA VAL A 70 -10.17 2.54 -8.03
C VAL A 70 -10.76 3.91 -7.72
N LEU A 71 -11.39 4.03 -6.57
CA LEU A 71 -11.86 5.28 -6.00
C LEU A 71 -10.94 5.67 -4.84
N CYS A 72 -10.40 6.87 -4.86
CA CYS A 72 -9.49 7.36 -3.84
C CYS A 72 -10.08 8.58 -3.12
N THR A 73 -9.95 8.57 -1.80
CA THR A 73 -9.96 9.78 -0.98
C THR A 73 -8.55 10.35 -0.92
N LYS A 74 -8.29 11.33 -0.04
CA LYS A 74 -6.92 11.80 0.22
C LYS A 74 -6.03 10.70 0.81
N SER A 75 -6.59 9.83 1.66
CA SER A 75 -5.84 8.90 2.52
C SER A 75 -6.11 7.42 2.32
N LYS A 76 -7.15 7.06 1.56
CA LYS A 76 -7.59 5.68 1.36
C LYS A 76 -7.96 5.37 -0.07
N THR A 77 -7.68 4.14 -0.49
CA THR A 77 -8.06 3.56 -1.78
C THR A 77 -9.16 2.51 -1.65
N TYR A 78 -10.09 2.53 -2.60
CA TYR A 78 -11.23 1.63 -2.66
C TYR A 78 -11.30 0.93 -4.03
N GLU A 79 -11.48 -0.37 -4.02
CA GLU A 79 -11.83 -1.16 -5.20
C GLU A 79 -13.27 -0.84 -5.59
N VAL A 80 -13.53 -0.63 -6.88
CA VAL A 80 -14.88 -0.35 -7.42
C VAL A 80 -15.36 -1.56 -8.21
N LYS A 81 -16.58 -2.04 -7.93
CA LYS A 81 -17.23 -3.14 -8.67
C LYS A 81 -18.63 -2.74 -9.07
N GLU A 82 -19.04 -3.08 -10.29
CA GLU A 82 -20.43 -2.93 -10.70
C GLU A 82 -21.23 -4.17 -10.24
N ALA A 83 -22.31 -3.93 -9.52
CA ALA A 83 -23.26 -4.93 -9.07
C ALA A 83 -24.58 -4.76 -9.82
N GLU A 84 -25.22 -5.88 -10.18
CA GLU A 84 -26.52 -5.92 -10.85
C GLU A 84 -27.61 -6.35 -9.89
N THR A 85 -28.79 -5.73 -10.00
CA THR A 85 -29.96 -6.02 -9.18
C THR A 85 -31.12 -6.46 -10.06
N SER A 86 -31.85 -7.50 -9.63
CA SER A 86 -33.09 -7.93 -10.30
C SER A 86 -34.25 -6.93 -10.16
N ASN A 87 -34.15 -6.01 -9.21
CA ASN A 87 -35.14 -4.97 -8.94
C ASN A 87 -34.82 -3.70 -9.70
N SER A 88 -35.84 -2.94 -10.07
CA SER A 88 -35.68 -1.61 -10.66
C SER A 88 -35.58 -0.53 -9.58
N CYS A 89 -34.46 0.19 -9.53
CA CYS A 89 -34.28 1.34 -8.66
C CYS A 89 -34.69 2.63 -9.40
N LEU A 90 -35.74 3.29 -8.93
CA LEU A 90 -36.27 4.52 -9.55
C LEU A 90 -35.64 5.76 -8.93
N LEU A 91 -34.93 6.56 -9.74
CA LEU A 91 -34.47 7.88 -9.32
C LEU A 91 -35.57 8.90 -9.54
N VAL A 92 -36.20 9.34 -8.45
CA VAL A 92 -37.29 10.33 -8.48
C VAL A 92 -36.92 11.54 -7.62
N PRO A 93 -36.46 12.64 -8.24
CA PRO A 93 -36.10 13.85 -7.51
C PRO A 93 -37.28 14.42 -6.73
N ASN A 94 -37.01 14.91 -5.52
CA ASN A 94 -37.97 15.60 -4.65
C ASN A 94 -39.22 14.78 -4.25
N LEU A 95 -39.16 13.45 -4.38
CA LEU A 95 -40.26 12.58 -3.94
C LEU A 95 -40.51 12.78 -2.44
N ASN A 96 -41.78 12.97 -2.05
CA ASN A 96 -42.10 13.07 -0.64
C ASN A 96 -41.97 11.71 0.03
N LEU A 97 -41.19 11.66 1.11
CA LEU A 97 -41.10 10.49 1.98
C LEU A 97 -42.35 10.39 2.86
N PHE A 98 -42.58 9.21 3.45
CA PHE A 98 -43.80 8.87 4.20
C PHE A 98 -44.22 9.89 5.27
N GLU A 99 -43.27 10.54 5.95
CA GLU A 99 -43.60 11.55 6.97
C GLU A 99 -44.10 12.87 6.35
N GLN A 100 -43.66 13.18 5.13
CA GLN A 100 -44.02 14.42 4.43
C GLN A 100 -45.36 14.31 3.69
N THR A 101 -45.89 13.10 3.53
CA THR A 101 -47.19 12.86 2.91
C THR A 101 -48.36 12.98 3.91
N LYS A 102 -48.05 13.13 5.22
CA LYS A 102 -49.02 13.38 6.30
C LYS A 102 -49.42 14.86 6.31
N ALA A 103 -50.18 15.32 5.32
CA ALA A 103 -50.68 16.69 5.33
C ALA A 103 -51.70 16.90 6.47
N HIS A 104 -51.60 18.00 7.22
CA HIS A 104 -52.54 18.38 8.29
C HIS A 104 -53.87 18.95 7.80
N THR A 105 -54.14 18.88 6.50
CA THR A 105 -55.36 19.37 5.84
C THR A 105 -56.27 18.20 5.47
N ASN A 106 -57.59 18.38 5.57
CA ASN A 106 -58.58 17.37 5.19
C ASN A 106 -58.68 17.14 3.66
N ASP A 107 -58.00 17.96 2.86
CA ASP A 107 -58.05 17.87 1.40
C ASP A 107 -56.95 16.96 0.84
N GLN A 108 -57.34 16.13 -0.13
CA GLN A 108 -56.43 15.23 -0.83
C GLN A 108 -55.63 15.99 -1.89
N VAL A 109 -54.30 15.95 -1.79
CA VAL A 109 -53.37 16.69 -2.65
C VAL A 109 -52.72 15.74 -3.65
N MET A 110 -52.87 16.01 -4.94
CA MET A 110 -52.13 15.30 -5.99
C MET A 110 -50.81 15.99 -6.30
N LYS A 111 -49.74 15.19 -6.37
CA LYS A 111 -48.43 15.63 -6.87
C LYS A 111 -47.96 14.71 -7.97
N ASN A 112 -47.38 15.29 -9.00
CA ASN A 112 -46.86 14.58 -10.16
C ASN A 112 -45.34 14.66 -10.14
N TYR A 113 -44.68 13.50 -10.26
CA TYR A 113 -43.24 13.40 -10.33
C TYR A 113 -42.81 12.64 -11.58
N ASN A 114 -41.68 13.04 -12.13
CA ASN A 114 -41.07 12.35 -13.26
C ASN A 114 -39.95 11.44 -12.76
N ILE A 115 -39.99 10.19 -13.18
CA ILE A 115 -38.88 9.25 -13.01
C ILE A 115 -37.74 9.76 -13.89
N SER A 116 -36.63 10.14 -13.26
CA SER A 116 -35.46 10.66 -13.96
C SER A 116 -34.61 9.53 -14.55
N GLY A 117 -34.61 8.35 -13.94
CA GLY A 117 -33.96 7.15 -14.48
C GLY A 117 -34.33 5.89 -13.72
N VAL A 118 -34.20 4.75 -14.39
CA VAL A 118 -34.42 3.41 -13.87
C VAL A 118 -33.09 2.65 -13.89
N PHE A 119 -32.55 2.37 -12.71
CA PHE A 119 -31.25 1.73 -12.57
C PHE A 119 -31.42 0.27 -12.19
N HIS A 120 -30.63 -0.58 -12.83
CA HIS A 120 -30.50 -2.01 -12.53
C HIS A 120 -29.07 -2.38 -12.11
N THR A 121 -28.16 -1.39 -12.12
CA THR A 121 -26.80 -1.56 -11.64
C THR A 121 -26.39 -0.40 -10.75
N TYR A 122 -25.46 -0.67 -9.84
CA TYR A 122 -24.79 0.33 -9.01
C TYR A 122 -23.33 -0.07 -8.81
N CYS A 123 -22.50 0.90 -8.45
CA CYS A 123 -21.11 0.68 -8.13
C CYS A 123 -20.96 0.48 -6.62
N GLU A 124 -20.47 -0.68 -6.22
CA GLU A 124 -20.02 -0.98 -4.87
C GLU A 124 -18.56 -0.57 -4.71
N VAL A 125 -18.22 -0.13 -3.50
CA VAL A 125 -16.85 0.24 -3.15
C VAL A 125 -16.39 -0.50 -1.91
N LYS A 126 -15.14 -0.95 -1.93
CA LYS A 126 -14.54 -1.65 -0.79
C LYS A 126 -13.12 -1.19 -0.56
N GLU A 127 -12.83 -0.75 0.66
CA GLU A 127 -11.47 -0.36 1.05
C GLU A 127 -10.48 -1.51 0.73
N CYS A 128 -9.42 -1.18 0.01
CA CYS A 128 -8.41 -2.12 -0.44
C CYS A 128 -7.00 -1.56 -0.21
N LYS A 129 -5.97 -2.42 -0.30
CA LYS A 129 -4.58 -1.94 -0.32
C LYS A 129 -4.31 -1.16 -1.61
N PRO A 130 -3.46 -0.11 -1.57
CA PRO A 130 -3.02 0.58 -2.77
C PRO A 130 -2.20 -0.38 -3.65
N LYS A 131 -2.31 -0.23 -4.98
CA LYS A 131 -1.55 -1.06 -5.93
C LYS A 131 -0.25 -0.37 -6.31
N LEU A 132 0.75 -0.52 -5.45
CA LEU A 132 2.04 0.15 -5.54
C LEU A 132 3.08 -0.66 -6.35
N GLU A 133 2.74 -1.85 -6.83
CA GLU A 133 3.68 -2.73 -7.53
C GLU A 133 4.23 -2.10 -8.82
N LYS A 134 3.38 -1.32 -9.49
CA LYS A 134 3.71 -0.58 -10.70
C LYS A 134 4.65 0.59 -10.43
N LEU A 135 4.71 1.10 -9.20
CA LEU A 135 5.54 2.25 -8.83
C LEU A 135 7.02 1.98 -9.07
N LEU A 136 7.51 0.81 -8.62
CA LEU A 136 8.90 0.43 -8.82
C LEU A 136 9.20 0.22 -10.30
N SER A 137 8.33 -0.50 -11.03
CA SER A 137 8.60 -0.82 -12.44
C SER A 137 8.59 0.39 -13.38
N ILE A 138 7.78 1.42 -13.10
CA ILE A 138 7.76 2.63 -13.94
C ILE A 138 8.94 3.57 -13.64
N LEU A 139 9.48 3.53 -12.42
CA LEU A 139 10.59 4.41 -12.01
C LEU A 139 11.96 3.78 -12.23
N GLU A 140 12.07 2.45 -12.22
CA GLU A 140 13.32 1.70 -12.41
C GLU A 140 14.13 2.12 -13.67
N PRO A 141 13.52 2.33 -14.86
CA PRO A 141 14.27 2.74 -16.05
C PRO A 141 14.97 4.10 -15.90
N THR A 142 14.43 4.94 -15.02
CA THR A 142 14.95 6.26 -14.69
C THR A 142 15.35 6.31 -13.21
N SER A 143 15.89 5.22 -12.65
CA SER A 143 16.39 5.22 -11.28
C SER A 143 17.62 6.13 -11.14
N PHE A 144 17.80 6.71 -9.95
CA PHE A 144 19.02 7.41 -9.58
C PHE A 144 20.11 6.39 -9.33
N LYS A 145 21.15 6.41 -10.16
CA LYS A 145 22.32 5.51 -10.07
C LYS A 145 23.57 6.20 -9.53
N GLY A 146 23.50 7.51 -9.34
CA GLY A 146 24.64 8.36 -9.03
C GLY A 146 24.59 9.68 -9.77
N ILE A 147 25.16 10.72 -9.16
CA ILE A 147 25.22 12.06 -9.74
C ILE A 147 25.91 12.08 -11.11
N GLU A 148 26.90 11.20 -11.29
CA GLU A 148 27.66 11.05 -12.53
C GLU A 148 26.85 10.49 -13.71
N TYR A 149 25.71 9.84 -13.43
CA TYR A 149 24.85 9.23 -14.45
C TYR A 149 23.63 10.09 -14.80
N GLU A 150 23.32 11.12 -14.01
CA GLU A 150 22.08 11.91 -14.19
C GLU A 150 22.05 12.65 -15.54
N SER A 151 23.21 13.07 -16.07
CA SER A 151 23.27 13.72 -17.39
C SER A 151 22.89 12.80 -18.56
N LEU A 152 22.84 11.49 -18.35
CA LEU A 152 22.50 10.50 -19.37
C LEU A 152 20.99 10.23 -19.47
N VAL A 153 20.19 10.76 -18.53
CA VAL A 153 18.76 10.45 -18.42
C VAL A 153 17.94 11.53 -19.14
N SER A 154 17.18 11.13 -20.16
CA SER A 154 16.29 12.07 -20.85
C SER A 154 15.11 12.49 -19.97
N GLN A 155 14.92 13.80 -19.83
CA GLN A 155 13.88 14.41 -19.00
C GLN A 155 12.46 14.01 -19.40
N GLU A 156 12.22 13.64 -20.67
CA GLU A 156 10.90 13.22 -21.19
C GLU A 156 10.38 11.91 -20.58
N PHE A 157 11.28 11.04 -20.09
CA PHE A 157 10.93 9.78 -19.45
C PHE A 157 10.70 9.93 -17.94
N LEU A 158 11.02 11.09 -17.36
CA LEU A 158 10.87 11.32 -15.94
C LEU A 158 9.40 11.44 -15.52
N TYR A 159 9.13 10.99 -14.29
CA TYR A 159 7.82 11.07 -13.65
C TYR A 159 7.78 12.26 -12.71
N ASN A 160 6.85 13.18 -12.97
CA ASN A 160 6.44 14.18 -11.98
C ASN A 160 5.17 13.71 -11.27
N TRP A 161 4.71 14.48 -10.28
CA TRP A 161 3.57 14.12 -9.44
C TRP A 161 2.30 13.82 -10.26
N ARG A 162 2.05 14.63 -11.30
CA ARG A 162 0.89 14.46 -12.17
C ARG A 162 0.91 13.13 -12.91
N ARG A 163 2.06 12.75 -13.50
CA ARG A 163 2.21 11.46 -14.20
C ARG A 163 2.09 10.29 -13.24
N LEU A 164 2.74 10.39 -12.08
CA LEU A 164 2.70 9.35 -11.05
C LEU A 164 1.26 9.06 -10.61
N ARG A 165 0.51 10.10 -10.26
CA ARG A 165 -0.88 10.00 -9.80
C ARG A 165 -1.84 9.48 -10.88
N SER A 166 -1.58 9.75 -12.16
CA SER A 166 -2.44 9.24 -13.23
C SER A 166 -2.28 7.74 -13.46
N GLU A 167 -1.13 7.16 -13.09
CA GLU A 167 -0.79 5.78 -13.43
C GLU A 167 -0.80 4.81 -12.25
N ILE A 168 -0.64 5.32 -11.03
CA ILE A 168 -0.62 4.52 -9.80
C ILE A 168 -1.98 4.57 -9.11
N GLN A 169 -2.50 3.41 -8.73
CA GLN A 169 -3.80 3.27 -8.10
C GLN A 169 -3.67 3.36 -6.58
N ALA A 170 -3.53 4.59 -6.08
CA ALA A 170 -3.33 4.87 -4.67
C ALA A 170 -3.85 6.27 -4.29
N SER A 171 -4.25 6.44 -3.04
CA SER A 171 -4.51 7.77 -2.50
C SER A 171 -3.21 8.58 -2.39
N GLU A 172 -3.33 9.89 -2.20
CA GLU A 172 -2.16 10.77 -2.12
C GLU A 172 -1.27 10.44 -0.92
N ASP A 173 -1.88 10.20 0.25
CA ASP A 173 -1.11 9.88 1.46
C ASP A 173 -0.46 8.48 1.35
N GLU A 174 -1.16 7.49 0.78
CA GLU A 174 -0.59 6.16 0.51
C GLU A 174 0.58 6.22 -0.48
N LEU A 175 0.48 7.06 -1.51
CA LEU A 175 1.55 7.25 -2.48
C LEU A 175 2.75 7.96 -1.84
N ASN A 176 2.53 9.00 -1.04
CA ASN A 176 3.59 9.68 -0.31
C ASN A 176 4.32 8.75 0.66
N GLN A 177 3.58 7.90 1.37
CA GLN A 177 4.17 6.88 2.24
C GLN A 177 5.02 5.90 1.42
N ALA A 178 4.50 5.41 0.30
CA ALA A 178 5.22 4.50 -0.59
C ALA A 178 6.52 5.11 -1.15
N LEU A 179 6.52 6.42 -1.47
CA LEU A 179 7.72 7.11 -1.92
C LEU A 179 8.82 7.04 -0.85
N SER A 180 8.49 7.25 0.42
CA SER A 180 9.44 7.10 1.53
C SER A 180 9.89 5.65 1.70
N ASP A 181 8.95 4.70 1.73
CA ASP A 181 9.22 3.29 1.99
C ASP A 181 10.14 2.65 0.93
N TYR A 182 10.02 3.11 -0.32
CA TYR A 182 10.79 2.61 -1.46
C TYR A 182 12.02 3.45 -1.81
N LEU A 183 12.43 4.40 -0.96
CA LEU A 183 13.56 5.29 -1.24
C LEU A 183 13.43 6.04 -2.57
N ILE A 184 12.23 6.58 -2.82
CA ILE A 184 11.94 7.40 -3.98
C ILE A 184 11.95 8.87 -3.55
N ILE A 185 12.84 9.64 -4.15
CA ILE A 185 13.05 11.05 -3.83
C ILE A 185 12.52 11.96 -4.93
N ASN A 186 12.21 13.20 -4.58
CA ASN A 186 11.98 14.25 -5.57
C ASN A 186 13.29 15.00 -5.83
N MET A 187 13.75 14.98 -7.08
CA MET A 187 14.87 15.78 -7.59
C MET A 187 14.34 16.68 -8.70
N ASP A 188 14.42 17.99 -8.49
CA ASP A 188 14.04 19.01 -9.47
C ASP A 188 12.62 18.81 -10.05
N GLY A 189 11.68 18.38 -9.22
CA GLY A 189 10.27 18.14 -9.59
C GLY A 189 9.99 16.74 -10.14
N TYR A 190 11.00 15.87 -10.21
CA TYR A 190 10.89 14.51 -10.74
C TYR A 190 11.20 13.45 -9.68
N PHE A 191 10.44 12.36 -9.71
CA PHE A 191 10.62 11.24 -8.79
C PHE A 191 11.68 10.28 -9.29
N ARG A 192 12.62 9.94 -8.41
CA ARG A 192 13.78 9.08 -8.70
C ARG A 192 13.83 7.97 -7.66
N LEU A 193 13.68 6.73 -8.12
CA LEU A 193 13.95 5.55 -7.30
C LEU A 193 15.46 5.44 -7.10
N ILE A 194 15.95 5.39 -5.85
CA ILE A 194 17.38 5.18 -5.59
C ILE A 194 17.72 3.72 -5.90
N SER A 195 18.66 3.47 -6.82
CA SER A 195 19.09 2.11 -7.13
C SER A 195 19.84 1.49 -5.96
N PHE A 196 19.83 0.15 -5.87
CA PHE A 196 20.52 -0.56 -4.80
C PHE A 196 22.02 -0.24 -4.77
N GLU A 197 22.67 -0.11 -5.93
CA GLU A 197 24.09 0.25 -6.03
C GLU A 197 24.35 1.67 -5.52
N ALA A 198 23.47 2.62 -5.83
CA ALA A 198 23.59 4.00 -5.36
C ALA A 198 23.35 4.12 -3.84
N GLU A 199 22.37 3.38 -3.32
CA GLU A 199 22.11 3.26 -1.88
C GLU A 199 23.34 2.74 -1.14
N VAL A 200 23.86 1.58 -1.54
CA VAL A 200 25.01 0.94 -0.89
C VAL A 200 26.25 1.80 -0.97
N ARG A 201 26.55 2.37 -2.15
CA ARG A 201 27.70 3.26 -2.30
C ARG A 201 27.62 4.46 -1.37
N SER A 202 26.43 5.06 -1.26
CA SER A 202 26.19 6.19 -0.36
C SER A 202 26.34 5.77 1.11
N LEU A 203 25.81 4.60 1.47
CA LEU A 203 25.97 4.02 2.81
C LEU A 203 27.45 3.81 3.14
N THR A 204 28.23 3.20 2.25
CA THR A 204 29.66 2.97 2.47
C THR A 204 30.39 4.29 2.73
N LEU A 205 30.17 5.33 1.92
CA LEU A 205 30.77 6.66 2.17
C LEU A 205 30.38 7.25 3.54
N MET A 206 29.12 7.05 3.96
CA MET A 206 28.63 7.51 5.26
C MET A 206 29.25 6.74 6.44
N LEU A 207 29.50 5.44 6.26
CA LEU A 207 30.13 4.56 7.26
C LEU A 207 31.65 4.76 7.32
N ASP A 208 32.30 4.98 6.18
CA ASP A 208 33.73 5.32 6.12
C ASP A 208 34.00 6.61 6.91
N LEU A 209 33.17 7.64 6.70
CA LEU A 209 33.28 8.89 7.46
C LEU A 209 33.05 8.69 8.96
N PHE A 210 32.15 7.78 9.34
CA PHE A 210 31.88 7.44 10.73
C PHE A 210 33.13 6.85 11.41
N ASP A 211 33.81 5.92 10.74
CA ASP A 211 35.06 5.33 11.22
C ASP A 211 36.21 6.35 11.23
N GLU A 212 36.34 7.17 10.18
CA GLU A 212 37.35 8.24 10.09
C GLU A 212 37.26 9.25 11.24
N ASN A 213 36.03 9.60 11.66
CA ASN A 213 35.81 10.49 12.79
C ASN A 213 35.85 9.76 14.14
N ASN A 214 35.99 8.43 14.14
CA ASN A 214 35.94 7.58 15.31
C ASN A 214 34.70 7.87 16.20
N TRP A 215 33.55 8.14 15.57
CA TRP A 215 32.32 8.44 16.30
C TRP A 215 31.79 7.22 17.04
N GLU A 216 31.13 7.42 18.18
CA GLU A 216 30.32 6.36 18.77
C GLU A 216 29.03 6.15 17.97
N LEU A 217 28.44 4.96 18.08
CA LEU A 217 27.25 4.59 17.32
C LEU A 217 26.13 5.62 17.42
N ASP A 218 26.03 6.35 18.54
CA ASP A 218 24.99 7.32 18.88
C ASP A 218 25.44 8.78 18.92
N GLU A 219 26.60 9.06 18.32
CA GLU A 219 27.23 10.38 18.25
C GLU A 219 27.41 10.90 16.83
N VAL A 220 26.63 10.36 15.88
CA VAL A 220 26.74 10.72 14.45
C VAL A 220 26.19 12.11 14.20
N ASP A 221 26.98 12.95 13.55
CA ASP A 221 26.61 14.32 13.21
C ASP A 221 26.09 14.40 11.76
N LYS A 222 24.77 14.60 11.60
CA LYS A 222 24.13 14.73 10.28
C LYS A 222 24.73 15.84 9.41
N GLU A 223 25.00 17.00 9.99
CA GLU A 223 25.49 18.17 9.25
C GLU A 223 26.95 17.98 8.83
N ALA A 224 27.80 17.47 9.73
CA ALA A 224 29.17 17.14 9.40
C ALA A 224 29.21 16.07 8.30
N THR A 225 28.39 15.01 8.41
CA THR A 225 28.29 13.96 7.39
C THR A 225 27.87 14.53 6.04
N TYR A 226 26.82 15.34 5.99
CA TYR A 226 26.38 15.96 4.74
C TYR A 226 27.44 16.88 4.15
N ASN A 227 28.08 17.74 4.97
CA ASN A 227 29.07 18.69 4.50
C ASN A 227 30.30 18.01 3.86
N SER A 228 30.71 16.86 4.38
CA SER A 228 31.79 16.05 3.82
C SER A 228 31.39 15.32 2.53
N LEU A 229 30.12 14.94 2.38
CA LEU A 229 29.66 14.08 1.29
C LEU A 229 28.82 14.77 0.20
N LYS A 230 28.48 16.06 0.36
CA LYS A 230 27.56 16.80 -0.54
C LYS A 230 27.96 16.85 -2.02
N GLU A 231 29.25 16.70 -2.33
CA GLU A 231 29.74 16.66 -3.71
C GLU A 231 29.48 15.29 -4.38
N PHE A 232 29.29 14.24 -3.58
CA PHE A 232 29.07 12.87 -4.04
C PHE A 232 27.60 12.44 -3.91
N ILE A 233 26.91 12.95 -2.89
CA ILE A 233 25.54 12.57 -2.54
C ILE A 233 24.65 13.82 -2.57
N PRO A 234 23.74 13.95 -3.55
CA PRO A 234 22.77 15.04 -3.59
C PRO A 234 21.95 15.11 -2.30
N LYS A 235 21.59 16.33 -1.87
CA LYS A 235 20.86 16.55 -0.61
C LYS A 235 19.61 15.66 -0.44
N PRO A 236 18.72 15.51 -1.45
CA PRO A 236 17.53 14.69 -1.28
C PRO A 236 17.85 13.21 -1.09
N VAL A 237 18.90 12.69 -1.74
CA VAL A 237 19.40 11.33 -1.58
C VAL A 237 20.00 11.16 -0.18
N PHE A 238 20.82 12.10 0.26
CA PHE A 238 21.43 12.05 1.58
C PHE A 238 20.35 12.05 2.68
N ASP A 239 19.39 12.97 2.61
CA ASP A 239 18.38 13.13 3.67
C ASP A 239 17.54 11.87 3.86
N ILE A 240 17.11 11.21 2.78
CA ILE A 240 16.32 9.97 2.87
C ILE A 240 17.16 8.77 3.35
N LEU A 241 18.40 8.63 2.88
CA LEU A 241 19.27 7.54 3.28
C LEU A 241 19.72 7.71 4.73
N PHE A 242 20.11 8.90 5.13
CA PHE A 242 20.46 9.21 6.52
C PHE A 242 19.29 8.87 7.45
N THR A 243 18.06 9.25 7.08
CA THR A 243 16.85 8.92 7.85
C THR A 243 16.59 7.41 7.90
N LYS A 244 16.87 6.66 6.83
CA LYS A 244 16.73 5.19 6.80
C LYS A 244 17.71 4.50 7.76
N TYR A 245 18.95 4.98 7.80
CA TYR A 245 20.04 4.30 8.52
C TYR A 245 20.24 4.82 9.94
N THR A 246 19.59 5.92 10.33
CA THR A 246 19.80 6.54 11.64
C THR A 246 18.51 6.85 12.38
N GLU A 247 18.61 6.94 13.70
CA GLU A 247 17.58 7.45 14.61
C GLU A 247 18.14 8.62 15.43
N GLU A 248 17.30 9.59 15.78
CA GLU A 248 17.70 10.71 16.63
C GLU A 248 18.00 10.23 18.06
N THR A 249 19.01 10.82 18.70
CA THR A 249 19.41 10.45 20.06
C THR A 249 19.16 11.60 21.03
N ASP A 250 19.19 11.29 22.33
CA ASP A 250 19.13 12.31 23.39
C ASP A 250 20.43 13.13 23.49
N LYS A 251 21.49 12.74 22.77
CA LYS A 251 22.76 13.46 22.75
C LYS A 251 22.66 14.66 21.81
N SER A 252 23.29 15.76 22.18
CA SER A 252 23.36 16.96 21.35
C SER A 252 24.75 17.57 21.37
N LYS A 253 25.08 18.27 20.29
CA LYS A 253 26.32 19.05 20.18
C LYS A 253 26.31 20.23 21.13
N GLN A 254 27.50 20.79 21.35
CA GLN A 254 27.67 22.13 21.93
C GLN A 254 27.05 23.18 20.98
N GLY A 255 25.76 23.44 21.13
CA GLY A 255 24.95 24.23 20.20
C GLY A 255 23.48 23.77 20.09
N GLY A 256 23.15 22.62 20.69
CA GLY A 256 21.76 22.13 20.79
C GLY A 256 21.28 21.34 19.58
N ALA A 257 22.11 21.15 18.55
CA ALA A 257 21.80 20.27 17.43
C ALA A 257 21.89 18.80 17.88
N SER A 258 20.86 18.01 17.58
CA SER A 258 20.79 16.58 17.92
C SER A 258 21.87 15.77 17.20
N LEU A 259 22.36 14.74 17.89
CA LEU A 259 23.17 13.68 17.31
C LEU A 259 22.27 12.49 16.94
N TYR A 260 22.82 11.59 16.15
CA TYR A 260 22.11 10.46 15.59
C TYR A 260 22.81 9.15 15.90
N ARG A 261 22.01 8.08 15.94
CA ARG A 261 22.49 6.71 16.08
C ARG A 261 22.32 5.93 14.80
N TYR A 262 23.39 5.30 14.32
CA TYR A 262 23.24 4.31 13.25
C TYR A 262 22.48 3.08 13.75
N SER A 263 21.50 2.63 12.98
CA SER A 263 20.87 1.34 13.19
C SER A 263 21.81 0.23 12.73
N GLU A 264 22.49 -0.41 13.69
CA GLU A 264 23.40 -1.54 13.45
C GLU A 264 22.72 -2.63 12.59
N GLU A 265 21.48 -2.98 12.91
CA GLU A 265 20.72 -3.98 12.14
C GLU A 265 20.57 -3.59 10.67
N ILE A 266 20.11 -2.35 10.39
CA ILE A 266 19.79 -1.92 9.03
C ILE A 266 21.08 -1.75 8.21
N CYS A 267 22.14 -1.22 8.82
CA CYS A 267 23.46 -1.07 8.20
C CYS A 267 24.04 -2.45 7.84
N CYS A 268 24.18 -3.34 8.82
CA CYS A 268 24.71 -4.68 8.62
C CYS A 268 23.88 -5.47 7.59
N LYS A 269 22.54 -5.42 7.66
CA LYS A 269 21.64 -6.08 6.69
C LYS A 269 21.85 -5.56 5.27
N SER A 270 22.10 -4.26 5.09
CA SER A 270 22.36 -3.66 3.77
C SER A 270 23.71 -4.11 3.21
N LEU A 271 24.76 -4.15 4.05
CA LEU A 271 26.08 -4.66 3.66
C LEU A 271 26.03 -6.17 3.32
N ALA A 272 25.24 -6.96 4.07
CA ALA A 272 25.02 -8.37 3.74
C ALA A 272 24.40 -8.57 2.36
N LYS A 273 23.44 -7.71 1.95
CA LYS A 273 22.84 -7.78 0.61
C LYS A 273 23.88 -7.64 -0.50
N VAL A 274 24.94 -6.85 -0.29
CA VAL A 274 26.04 -6.72 -1.25
C VAL A 274 26.77 -8.04 -1.43
N LEU A 275 27.09 -8.71 -0.32
CA LEU A 275 27.74 -10.02 -0.34
C LEU A 275 26.86 -11.08 -1.00
N LEU A 276 25.56 -11.08 -0.69
CA LEU A 276 24.58 -12.01 -1.26
C LEU A 276 24.34 -11.77 -2.77
N ALA A 277 24.40 -10.52 -3.22
CA ALA A 277 24.31 -10.18 -4.64
C ALA A 277 25.55 -10.66 -5.41
N ALA A 278 26.74 -10.57 -4.80
CA ALA A 278 27.98 -11.05 -5.40
C ALA A 278 28.10 -12.59 -5.36
N SER A 279 27.64 -13.23 -4.28
CA SER A 279 27.67 -14.68 -4.09
C SER A 279 26.38 -15.15 -3.43
N PRO A 280 25.41 -15.68 -4.20
CA PRO A 280 24.13 -16.12 -3.66
C PRO A 280 24.21 -17.29 -2.70
N VAL A 281 25.31 -18.06 -2.72
CA VAL A 281 25.56 -19.18 -1.80
C VAL A 281 27.00 -19.12 -1.35
N THR A 282 27.23 -19.04 -0.05
CA THR A 282 28.59 -18.99 0.53
C THR A 282 28.66 -19.87 1.77
N GLU A 283 29.83 -20.48 2.03
CA GLU A 283 30.08 -21.15 3.31
C GLU A 283 29.88 -20.16 4.47
N HIS A 284 29.17 -20.58 5.51
CA HIS A 284 28.77 -19.72 6.61
C HIS A 284 29.94 -18.96 7.25
N LYS A 285 31.04 -19.67 7.54
CA LYS A 285 32.23 -19.05 8.14
C LYS A 285 32.81 -17.98 7.22
N GLN A 286 33.00 -18.30 5.94
CA GLN A 286 33.53 -17.36 4.94
C GLN A 286 32.63 -16.14 4.78
N PHE A 287 31.31 -16.34 4.78
CA PHE A 287 30.34 -15.26 4.70
C PHE A 287 30.46 -14.33 5.92
N MET A 288 30.43 -14.88 7.13
CA MET A 288 30.54 -14.08 8.36
C MET A 288 31.89 -13.35 8.47
N ASP A 289 32.98 -13.98 8.05
CA ASP A 289 34.32 -13.35 8.04
C ASP A 289 34.35 -12.18 7.05
N SER A 290 33.82 -12.37 5.84
CA SER A 290 33.74 -11.31 4.82
C SER A 290 32.82 -10.17 5.25
N TRP A 291 31.70 -10.50 5.91
CA TRP A 291 30.75 -9.52 6.42
C TRP A 291 31.35 -8.68 7.55
N ARG A 292 32.09 -9.29 8.47
CA ARG A 292 32.85 -8.56 9.50
C ARG A 292 33.92 -7.64 8.90
N ILE A 293 34.64 -8.09 7.88
CA ILE A 293 35.65 -7.25 7.20
C ILE A 293 35.03 -6.01 6.56
N GLY A 294 33.84 -6.15 5.98
CA GLY A 294 33.13 -5.04 5.31
C GLY A 294 32.25 -4.19 6.23
N THR A 295 32.27 -4.41 7.54
CA THR A 295 31.43 -3.70 8.52
C THR A 295 32.31 -2.81 9.41
N PRO A 296 31.86 -1.59 9.77
CA PRO A 296 32.58 -0.71 10.70
C PRO A 296 32.94 -1.35 12.03
N GLU A 297 34.06 -0.96 12.64
CA GLU A 297 34.61 -1.59 13.86
C GLU A 297 33.62 -1.57 15.03
N LYS A 298 32.80 -0.51 15.12
CA LYS A 298 31.82 -0.31 16.19
C LYS A 298 30.46 -0.97 15.93
N MET A 299 30.33 -1.78 14.88
CA MET A 299 29.12 -2.54 14.55
C MET A 299 29.43 -4.03 14.48
N GLU A 300 28.53 -4.87 15.00
CA GLU A 300 28.69 -6.33 14.97
C GLU A 300 27.64 -7.00 14.06
N PRO A 301 28.07 -7.65 12.95
CA PRO A 301 27.20 -8.48 12.14
C PRO A 301 26.65 -9.70 12.90
N LYS A 302 25.33 -9.88 12.86
CA LYS A 302 24.61 -10.98 13.51
C LYS A 302 23.81 -11.78 12.49
N GLU A 303 23.77 -13.11 12.64
CA GLU A 303 22.96 -13.99 11.79
C GLU A 303 21.48 -13.57 11.78
N GLU A 304 20.98 -13.01 12.88
CA GLU A 304 19.62 -12.46 13.01
C GLU A 304 19.31 -11.37 11.98
N TYR A 305 20.32 -10.58 11.59
CA TYR A 305 20.17 -9.51 10.59
C TYR A 305 20.06 -10.06 9.16
N LEU A 306 20.28 -11.35 8.93
CA LEU A 306 20.02 -12.00 7.64
C LEU A 306 18.54 -12.35 7.43
N SER A 307 17.72 -12.22 8.48
CA SER A 307 16.30 -12.55 8.41
C SER A 307 15.58 -11.67 7.39
N GLY A 308 14.86 -12.31 6.45
CA GLY A 308 14.20 -11.66 5.32
C GLY A 308 15.07 -11.52 4.06
N ILE A 309 16.38 -11.82 4.13
CA ILE A 309 17.30 -11.70 2.98
C ILE A 309 18.13 -12.95 2.67
N ALA A 310 18.32 -13.85 3.64
CA ALA A 310 19.02 -15.10 3.44
C ALA A 310 18.60 -16.19 4.44
N LEU A 311 18.91 -17.44 4.12
CA LEU A 311 18.72 -18.60 4.98
C LEU A 311 20.06 -19.23 5.32
N VAL A 312 20.25 -19.53 6.61
CA VAL A 312 21.36 -20.36 7.09
C VAL A 312 20.91 -21.82 7.06
N THR A 313 21.53 -22.61 6.19
CA THR A 313 21.15 -24.01 5.95
C THR A 313 22.33 -24.94 6.08
N TRP A 314 22.06 -26.22 6.37
CA TRP A 314 23.08 -27.26 6.38
C TRP A 314 23.10 -27.99 5.03
N ASN A 315 24.25 -27.97 4.36
CA ASN A 315 24.45 -28.69 3.12
C ASN A 315 24.99 -30.10 3.41
N ASN A 316 24.18 -31.12 3.14
CA ASN A 316 24.54 -32.51 3.37
C ASN A 316 25.67 -33.03 2.46
N SER A 317 25.86 -32.42 1.29
CA SER A 317 26.89 -32.84 0.33
C SER A 317 28.27 -32.30 0.70
N THR A 318 28.35 -31.05 1.16
CA THR A 318 29.60 -30.41 1.58
C THR A 318 29.87 -30.58 3.08
N LEU A 319 28.89 -31.06 3.85
CA LEU A 319 28.91 -31.16 5.32
C LEU A 319 29.27 -29.84 6.00
N LYS A 320 28.75 -28.73 5.45
CA LYS A 320 29.00 -27.37 5.91
C LYS A 320 27.70 -26.60 6.07
N LYS A 321 27.72 -25.61 6.97
CA LYS A 321 26.68 -24.57 7.00
C LYS A 321 26.92 -23.59 5.86
N GLU A 322 25.86 -23.17 5.20
CA GLU A 322 25.89 -22.21 4.10
C GLU A 322 24.88 -21.10 4.35
N VAL A 323 25.23 -19.89 3.95
CA VAL A 323 24.31 -18.75 3.83
C VAL A 323 23.83 -18.72 2.39
N VAL A 324 22.52 -18.83 2.20
CA VAL A 324 21.86 -18.89 0.89
C VAL A 324 20.96 -17.67 0.75
N SER A 325 21.18 -16.86 -0.29
CA SER A 325 20.35 -15.71 -0.63
C SER A 325 18.90 -16.14 -0.82
N PHE A 326 18.00 -15.45 -0.14
CA PHE A 326 16.58 -15.72 -0.14
C PHE A 326 15.84 -14.45 0.31
N LEU A 327 15.55 -13.60 -0.67
CA LEU A 327 14.97 -12.27 -0.48
C LEU A 327 13.45 -12.36 -0.37
N GLU A 328 12.87 -11.69 0.63
CA GLU A 328 11.42 -11.54 0.76
C GLU A 328 10.76 -10.90 -0.47
N THR A 329 11.45 -9.94 -1.09
CA THR A 329 10.96 -9.17 -2.23
C THR A 329 10.76 -10.01 -3.48
N ASP A 330 11.48 -11.12 -3.60
CA ASP A 330 11.45 -12.01 -4.76
C ASP A 330 10.32 -13.05 -4.65
N LEU A 331 9.68 -13.15 -3.48
CA LEU A 331 8.63 -14.12 -3.24
C LEU A 331 7.30 -13.71 -3.91
N PRO A 332 6.48 -14.71 -4.31
CA PRO A 332 5.15 -14.46 -4.87
C PRO A 332 4.29 -13.56 -3.97
N LYS A 333 3.41 -12.74 -4.56
CA LYS A 333 2.54 -11.84 -3.79
C LYS A 333 1.28 -12.53 -3.26
N THR A 334 0.91 -13.66 -3.85
CA THR A 334 -0.24 -14.43 -3.38
C THR A 334 0.14 -15.27 -2.16
N ILE A 335 -0.75 -15.32 -1.17
CA ILE A 335 -0.50 -16.01 0.10
C ILE A 335 -0.10 -17.46 -0.13
N ASN A 336 -0.89 -18.21 -0.92
CA ASN A 336 -0.67 -19.64 -1.13
C ASN A 336 0.67 -19.93 -1.85
N GLU A 337 0.97 -19.21 -2.94
CA GLU A 337 2.21 -19.42 -3.68
C GLU A 337 3.43 -19.05 -2.83
N ARG A 338 3.35 -17.95 -2.07
CA ARG A 338 4.40 -17.55 -1.14
C ARG A 338 4.69 -18.63 -0.10
N PHE A 339 3.65 -19.12 0.58
CA PHE A 339 3.81 -20.19 1.57
C PHE A 339 4.38 -21.47 0.94
N ASN A 340 3.99 -21.80 -0.28
CA ASN A 340 4.55 -22.95 -1.00
C ASN A 340 6.06 -22.79 -1.25
N GLU A 341 6.51 -21.62 -1.73
CA GLU A 341 7.94 -21.35 -1.95
C GLU A 341 8.73 -21.34 -0.63
N LEU A 342 8.18 -20.76 0.44
CA LEU A 342 8.79 -20.79 1.77
C LEU A 342 9.01 -22.22 2.28
N PHE A 343 8.01 -23.09 2.13
CA PHE A 343 8.11 -24.49 2.59
C PHE A 343 8.91 -25.39 1.65
N LYS A 344 9.17 -24.97 0.41
CA LYS A 344 10.17 -25.60 -0.46
C LYS A 344 11.58 -25.26 -0.02
N ALA A 345 11.83 -23.98 0.31
CA ALA A 345 13.14 -23.49 0.73
C ALA A 345 13.57 -24.06 2.10
N LYS A 346 12.63 -24.21 3.04
CA LYS A 346 12.88 -24.82 4.36
C LYS A 346 11.64 -25.53 4.87
N ASP A 347 11.80 -26.77 5.36
CA ASP A 347 10.68 -27.63 5.73
C ASP A 347 9.88 -27.14 6.95
N LYS A 348 10.57 -26.56 7.93
CA LYS A 348 10.01 -26.13 9.20
C LYS A 348 10.54 -24.77 9.59
N TRP A 349 9.64 -23.87 9.92
CA TRP A 349 9.96 -22.50 10.31
C TRP A 349 9.43 -22.19 11.70
N THR A 350 10.20 -21.48 12.51
CA THR A 350 9.64 -20.83 13.70
C THR A 350 8.85 -19.58 13.30
N VAL A 351 8.07 -19.02 14.24
CA VAL A 351 7.37 -17.74 14.00
C VAL A 351 8.36 -16.62 13.71
N GLN A 352 9.46 -16.54 14.46
CA GLN A 352 10.47 -15.50 14.30
C GLN A 352 11.13 -15.56 12.92
N GLU A 353 11.46 -16.77 12.45
CA GLU A 353 12.13 -16.96 11.15
C GLU A 353 11.21 -16.65 9.96
N ILE A 354 9.94 -17.06 10.01
CA ILE A 354 9.03 -16.87 8.87
C ILE A 354 8.45 -15.46 8.80
N THR A 355 8.35 -14.77 9.94
CA THR A 355 7.66 -13.47 10.04
C THR A 355 8.15 -12.45 9.03
N PRO A 356 9.48 -12.22 8.87
CA PRO A 356 9.97 -11.23 7.91
C PRO A 356 9.56 -11.51 6.47
N TYR A 357 9.31 -12.77 6.11
CA TYR A 357 8.90 -13.18 4.77
C TYR A 357 7.40 -13.06 4.49
N VAL A 358 6.55 -12.91 5.52
CA VAL A 358 5.09 -12.91 5.36
C VAL A 358 4.41 -11.70 6.01
N LEU A 359 5.18 -10.81 6.65
CA LEU A 359 4.64 -9.64 7.35
C LEU A 359 3.85 -8.72 6.40
N ASN A 360 4.32 -8.56 5.16
CA ASN A 360 3.64 -7.77 4.14
C ASN A 360 2.24 -8.32 3.74
N LEU A 361 1.99 -9.61 3.97
CA LEU A 361 0.68 -10.24 3.77
C LEU A 361 -0.30 -9.96 4.92
N ALA A 362 0.18 -9.43 6.05
CA ALA A 362 -0.67 -9.12 7.18
C ALA A 362 -1.64 -7.96 6.86
N THR A 363 -2.76 -7.94 7.56
CA THR A 363 -3.79 -6.90 7.50
C THR A 363 -4.33 -6.63 8.90
N ASN A 364 -5.08 -5.55 9.08
CA ASN A 364 -5.76 -5.24 10.35
C ASN A 364 -6.68 -6.38 10.85
N LYS A 365 -7.19 -7.21 9.93
CA LYS A 365 -8.07 -8.34 10.25
C LYS A 365 -7.33 -9.67 10.40
N MET A 366 -6.09 -9.77 9.91
CA MET A 366 -5.34 -11.02 9.85
C MET A 366 -3.85 -10.76 10.05
N ASN A 367 -3.38 -10.95 11.28
CA ASN A 367 -1.96 -10.85 11.63
C ASN A 367 -1.19 -12.12 11.22
N VAL A 368 0.14 -12.10 11.42
CA VAL A 368 1.03 -13.23 11.05
C VAL A 368 0.62 -14.54 11.71
N ASN A 369 0.28 -14.54 13.00
CA ASN A 369 -0.15 -15.77 13.69
C ASN A 369 -1.45 -16.35 13.09
N ALA A 370 -2.40 -15.48 12.71
CA ALA A 370 -3.62 -15.88 12.03
C ALA A 370 -3.34 -16.44 10.62
N LEU A 371 -2.44 -15.81 9.85
CA LEU A 371 -1.95 -16.32 8.57
C LEU A 371 -1.38 -17.73 8.73
N LEU A 372 -0.44 -17.92 9.65
CA LEU A 372 0.20 -19.21 9.89
C LEU A 372 -0.81 -20.29 10.30
N THR A 373 -1.80 -19.96 11.13
CA THR A 373 -2.84 -20.91 11.54
C THR A 373 -3.74 -21.31 10.35
N LYS A 374 -4.03 -20.37 9.45
CA LYS A 374 -4.90 -20.60 8.29
C LYS A 374 -4.20 -21.27 7.12
N TYR A 375 -2.91 -21.02 6.89
CA TYR A 375 -2.19 -21.45 5.69
C TYR A 375 -1.06 -22.46 5.94
N ALA A 376 -0.69 -22.72 7.20
CA ALA A 376 0.35 -23.69 7.55
C ALA A 376 -0.14 -24.75 8.54
N ARG A 377 0.65 -25.82 8.71
CA ARG A 377 0.46 -26.85 9.72
C ARG A 377 1.38 -26.58 10.91
N CYS A 378 0.81 -26.53 12.11
CA CYS A 378 1.56 -26.38 13.34
C CYS A 378 2.11 -27.73 13.83
N SER A 379 3.35 -27.73 14.31
CA SER A 379 3.99 -28.87 14.97
C SER A 379 4.92 -28.38 16.09
N MET A 380 5.28 -29.28 17.01
CA MET A 380 6.28 -29.00 18.05
C MET A 380 7.57 -29.75 17.71
N VAL A 381 8.69 -29.04 17.67
CA VAL A 381 10.03 -29.63 17.47
C VAL A 381 10.89 -29.17 18.63
N ASN A 382 11.38 -30.12 19.44
CA ASN A 382 12.21 -29.84 20.62
C ASN A 382 11.60 -28.79 21.57
N GLY A 383 10.27 -28.80 21.75
CA GLY A 383 9.56 -27.84 22.59
C GLY A 383 9.28 -26.47 21.94
N VAL A 384 9.76 -26.24 20.71
CA VAL A 384 9.52 -25.00 19.95
C VAL A 384 8.40 -25.21 18.93
N LYS A 385 7.51 -24.22 18.81
CA LYS A 385 6.41 -24.23 17.86
C LYS A 385 6.92 -23.93 16.45
N CYS A 386 6.72 -24.86 15.52
CA CYS A 386 7.15 -24.74 14.13
C CYS A 386 5.97 -24.90 13.16
N TYR A 387 6.10 -24.29 11.99
CA TYR A 387 5.13 -24.28 10.91
C TYR A 387 5.70 -24.92 9.64
N SER A 388 4.90 -25.73 8.97
CA SER A 388 5.23 -26.43 7.72
C SER A 388 4.06 -26.42 6.75
N SER A 389 4.26 -26.94 5.52
CA SER A 389 3.18 -27.10 4.55
C SER A 389 1.99 -27.92 5.11
N LYS A 390 0.77 -27.53 4.73
CA LYS A 390 -0.47 -28.26 5.09
C LYS A 390 -0.62 -29.56 4.32
N HIS A 391 -0.29 -29.52 3.03
CA HIS A 391 -0.28 -30.69 2.16
C HIS A 391 1.16 -31.22 2.16
N GLY A 392 1.35 -32.51 2.49
CA GLY A 392 2.66 -33.13 2.44
C GLY A 392 3.31 -32.91 1.07
N LYS A 393 4.64 -32.85 1.03
CA LYS A 393 5.41 -32.68 -0.21
C LYS A 393 5.04 -33.71 -1.27
#